data_AF-A0A4Z2C4V0-F1
#
_entry.id   AF-A0A4Z2C4V0-F1
#
_cell.length_a   1.000
_cell.length_b   1.000
_cell.length_c   1.000
_cell.angle_alpha   90.00
_cell.angle_beta   90.00
_cell.angle_gamma   90.00
#
_symmetry.space_group_name_H-M   'P 1'
#
loop_
_entity.id
_entity.type
_entity.pdbx_description
1 polymer ?
#
loop_
_entity_poly.entity_id
_entity_poly.type
_entity_poly.pdbx_seq_one_letter_code
_entity_poly.pdbx_strand_id
1 'polypeptide(L)'
;MKPLVLCLFAVCCWCVADVSADKVKQQRKLEEVLRELSKVKRRLQVGPSSISLLFCRAAAVFTHFTLFALQNSEKMLSTPSENIGDCCCLSALECFRENFKEIFNLTDIPQKKLYRSLTNPLTEKGLDFCDSKNSTCQDCHSHPEEKAEKFFDRLNSLIQKAIDRLMVYQQNNS
;
A
#
# COMPACT_ATOMS: atom_id res chain seq x y z
N MET A 1 51.47 -13.92 11.46
CA MET A 1 50.13 -14.46 11.13
C MET A 1 49.10 -13.65 11.91
N LYS A 2 48.16 -12.97 11.24
CA LYS A 2 47.14 -12.11 11.88
C LYS A 2 45.75 -12.75 11.70
N PRO A 3 45.30 -13.62 12.62
CA PRO A 3 43.98 -14.27 12.53
C PRO A 3 42.82 -13.28 12.75
N LEU A 4 43.10 -12.08 13.25
CA LEU A 4 42.12 -11.02 13.47
C LEU A 4 41.44 -10.51 12.20
N VAL A 5 42.07 -10.67 11.02
CA VAL A 5 41.49 -10.22 9.75
C VAL A 5 40.31 -11.11 9.33
N LEU A 6 40.41 -12.43 9.54
CA LEU A 6 39.34 -13.38 9.16
C LEU A 6 38.08 -13.24 10.03
N CYS A 7 38.23 -12.87 11.31
CA CYS A 7 37.08 -12.62 12.19
C CYS A 7 36.32 -11.35 11.83
N LEU A 8 37.00 -10.30 11.34
CA LEU A 8 36.34 -9.07 10.89
C LEU A 8 35.48 -9.32 9.65
N PHE A 9 35.94 -10.12 8.69
CA PHE A 9 35.14 -10.47 7.50
C PHE A 9 33.90 -11.30 7.84
N ALA A 10 33.98 -12.26 8.77
CA ALA A 10 32.83 -13.08 9.16
C ALA A 10 31.73 -12.27 9.87
N VAL A 11 32.11 -11.33 10.73
CA VAL A 11 31.16 -10.42 11.40
C VAL A 11 30.54 -9.44 10.40
N CYS A 12 31.31 -8.92 9.44
CA CYS A 12 30.77 -8.07 8.38
C CYS A 12 29.78 -8.81 7.47
N CYS A 13 29.99 -10.10 7.19
CA CYS A 13 29.08 -10.90 6.35
C CYS A 13 27.73 -11.20 7.02
N TRP A 14 27.66 -11.33 8.34
CA TRP A 14 26.38 -11.54 9.04
C TRP A 14 25.52 -10.28 9.06
N CYS A 15 26.11 -9.11 9.29
CA CYS A 15 25.36 -7.85 9.31
C CYS A 15 24.75 -7.49 7.94
N VAL A 16 25.45 -7.79 6.84
CA VAL A 16 24.96 -7.53 5.47
C VAL A 16 23.80 -8.46 5.09
N ALA A 17 23.86 -9.73 5.51
CA ALA A 17 22.79 -10.69 5.26
C ALA A 17 21.48 -10.29 5.94
N ASP A 18 21.51 -9.83 7.19
CA ASP A 18 20.31 -9.45 7.94
C ASP A 18 19.58 -8.23 7.31
N VAL A 19 20.33 -7.21 6.89
CA VAL A 19 19.76 -6.01 6.24
C VAL A 19 19.10 -6.38 4.91
N SER A 20 19.76 -7.23 4.10
CA SER A 20 19.20 -7.70 2.83
C SER A 20 17.92 -8.53 3.03
N ALA A 21 17.89 -9.39 4.06
CA ALA A 21 16.75 -10.24 4.38
C ALA A 21 15.53 -9.40 4.82
N ASP A 22 15.74 -8.34 5.59
CA ASP A 22 14.65 -7.45 6.01
C ASP A 22 14.08 -6.64 4.85
N LYS A 23 14.91 -6.15 3.93
CA LYS A 23 14.43 -5.45 2.72
C LYS A 23 13.61 -6.37 1.82
N VAL A 24 14.01 -7.63 1.67
CA VAL A 24 13.22 -8.64 0.94
C VAL A 24 11.86 -8.91 1.60
N LYS A 25 11.80 -8.98 2.94
CA LYS A 25 10.54 -9.11 3.67
C LYS A 25 9.62 -7.89 3.47
N GLN A 26 10.19 -6.68 3.50
CA GLN A 26 9.46 -5.43 3.24
C GLN A 26 8.87 -5.44 1.83
N GLN A 27 9.69 -5.74 0.81
CA GLN A 27 9.24 -5.82 -0.58
C GLN A 27 8.07 -6.80 -0.75
N ARG A 28 8.22 -8.05 -0.26
CA ARG A 28 7.14 -9.06 -0.34
C ARG A 28 5.85 -8.57 0.32
N LYS A 29 5.97 -7.82 1.43
CA LYS A 29 4.80 -7.27 2.11
C LYS A 29 4.12 -6.16 1.30
N LEU A 30 4.88 -5.31 0.64
CA LEU A 30 4.35 -4.27 -0.26
C LEU A 30 3.67 -4.87 -1.50
N GLU A 31 4.25 -5.93 -2.07
CA GLU A 31 3.63 -6.69 -3.16
C GLU A 31 2.30 -7.33 -2.71
N GLU A 32 2.21 -7.81 -1.47
CA GLU A 32 0.96 -8.29 -0.89
C GLU A 32 -0.08 -7.16 -0.78
N VAL A 33 0.33 -5.94 -0.40
CA VAL A 33 -0.56 -4.77 -0.40
C VAL A 33 -1.12 -4.52 -1.79
N LEU A 34 -0.29 -4.49 -2.84
CA LEU A 34 -0.74 -4.33 -4.23
C LEU A 34 -1.72 -5.43 -4.65
N ARG A 35 -1.44 -6.68 -4.24
CA ARG A 35 -2.32 -7.82 -4.52
C ARG A 35 -3.68 -7.67 -3.86
N GLU A 36 -3.75 -7.32 -2.57
CA GLU A 36 -5.03 -7.13 -1.88
C GLU A 36 -5.76 -5.89 -2.38
N LEU A 37 -5.03 -4.82 -2.73
CA LEU A 37 -5.56 -3.62 -3.37
C LEU A 37 -6.26 -3.97 -4.68
N SER A 38 -5.66 -4.81 -5.53
CA SER A 38 -6.27 -5.26 -6.79
C SER A 38 -7.59 -6.02 -6.59
N LYS A 39 -7.75 -6.71 -5.45
CA LYS A 39 -8.99 -7.43 -5.13
C LYS A 39 -10.07 -6.45 -4.72
N VAL A 40 -9.74 -5.47 -3.87
CA VAL A 40 -10.67 -4.41 -3.46
C VAL A 40 -11.08 -3.59 -4.69
N LYS A 41 -10.12 -3.13 -5.50
CA LYS A 41 -10.39 -2.37 -6.74
C LYS A 41 -11.30 -3.15 -7.70
N ARG A 42 -11.04 -4.45 -7.92
CA ARG A 42 -11.93 -5.29 -8.74
C ARG A 42 -13.35 -5.40 -8.20
N ARG A 43 -13.57 -5.36 -6.89
CA ARG A 43 -14.93 -5.37 -6.31
C ARG A 43 -15.66 -4.04 -6.49
N LEU A 44 -14.90 -2.95 -6.55
CA LEU A 44 -15.42 -1.59 -6.70
C LEU A 44 -15.61 -1.19 -8.17
N GLN A 45 -14.77 -1.70 -9.06
CA GLN A 45 -14.82 -1.46 -10.51
C GLN A 45 -15.76 -2.39 -11.27
N VAL A 46 -16.52 -3.28 -10.59
CA VAL A 46 -17.68 -3.93 -11.24
C VAL A 46 -18.83 -2.92 -11.34
N GLY A 47 -18.57 -1.80 -12.02
CA GLY A 47 -19.57 -0.88 -12.53
C GLY A 47 -20.05 -1.35 -13.92
N PRO A 48 -21.26 -0.96 -14.35
CA PRO A 48 -22.01 -1.63 -15.42
C PRO A 48 -21.55 -1.22 -16.82
N SER A 49 -20.29 -1.44 -17.17
CA SER A 49 -19.77 -1.07 -18.50
C SER A 49 -19.72 -2.25 -19.49
N SER A 50 -19.93 -3.50 -19.07
CA SER A 50 -19.85 -4.64 -20.02
C SER A 50 -20.68 -5.89 -19.66
N ILE A 51 -21.40 -5.92 -18.53
CA ILE A 51 -22.14 -7.11 -18.06
C ILE A 51 -23.66 -6.90 -18.19
N SER A 52 -24.11 -6.23 -19.26
CA SER A 52 -25.54 -6.15 -19.57
C SER A 52 -26.08 -7.38 -20.30
N LEU A 53 -25.28 -8.43 -20.58
CA LEU A 53 -25.75 -9.52 -21.45
C LEU A 53 -25.46 -10.97 -21.03
N LEU A 54 -24.77 -11.24 -19.93
CA LEU A 54 -24.64 -12.61 -19.45
C LEU A 54 -24.78 -12.63 -17.94
N PHE A 55 -25.91 -13.11 -17.42
CA PHE A 55 -26.11 -13.85 -16.16
C PHE A 55 -27.54 -13.65 -15.62
N CYS A 56 -28.50 -14.31 -16.28
CA CYS A 56 -29.91 -14.31 -15.90
C CYS A 56 -30.26 -15.37 -14.83
N ARG A 57 -29.36 -15.70 -13.87
CA ARG A 57 -29.65 -16.76 -12.87
C ARG A 57 -29.29 -16.52 -11.40
N ALA A 58 -28.97 -15.30 -10.97
CA ALA A 58 -28.91 -14.98 -9.53
C ALA A 58 -29.28 -13.51 -9.24
N ALA A 59 -30.52 -13.12 -9.54
CA ALA A 59 -30.97 -11.72 -9.48
C ALA A 59 -30.78 -11.05 -8.10
N ALA A 60 -30.92 -11.77 -6.99
CA ALA A 60 -30.86 -11.19 -5.65
C ALA A 60 -29.43 -10.91 -5.12
N VAL A 61 -28.45 -11.76 -5.46
CA VAL A 61 -27.04 -11.54 -5.06
C VAL A 61 -26.39 -10.49 -5.96
N PHE A 62 -26.81 -10.45 -7.23
CA PHE A 62 -26.31 -9.51 -8.21
C PHE A 62 -26.73 -8.06 -7.89
N THR A 63 -27.99 -7.82 -7.48
CA THR A 63 -28.48 -6.48 -7.13
C THR A 63 -27.79 -5.90 -5.88
N HIS A 64 -27.56 -6.73 -4.84
CA HIS A 64 -26.85 -6.28 -3.64
C HIS A 64 -25.38 -5.95 -3.93
N PHE A 65 -24.74 -6.73 -4.81
CA PHE A 65 -23.35 -6.52 -5.21
C PHE A 65 -23.17 -5.24 -6.06
N THR A 66 -24.06 -4.98 -7.01
CA THR A 66 -24.01 -3.77 -7.85
C THR A 66 -24.31 -2.49 -7.06
N LEU A 67 -25.23 -2.55 -6.09
CA LEU A 67 -25.52 -1.42 -5.21
C LEU A 67 -24.33 -1.06 -4.32
N PHE A 68 -23.66 -2.08 -3.76
CA PHE A 68 -22.46 -1.89 -2.95
C PHE A 68 -21.29 -1.31 -3.75
N ALA A 69 -21.07 -1.77 -4.99
CA ALA A 69 -20.04 -1.24 -5.87
C ALA A 69 -20.30 0.24 -6.22
N LEU A 70 -21.55 0.56 -6.60
CA LEU A 70 -21.96 1.94 -6.93
C LEU A 70 -21.80 2.87 -5.73
N GLN A 71 -22.32 2.48 -4.57
CA GLN A 71 -22.26 3.26 -3.34
C GLN A 71 -20.82 3.57 -2.91
N ASN A 72 -19.90 2.62 -3.11
CA ASN A 72 -18.51 2.82 -2.76
C ASN A 72 -17.73 3.64 -3.81
N SER A 73 -18.17 3.66 -5.07
CA SER A 73 -17.55 4.46 -6.13
C SER A 73 -17.81 5.97 -5.97
N GLU A 74 -18.93 6.33 -5.33
CA GLU A 74 -19.34 7.71 -5.08
C GLU A 74 -18.73 8.30 -3.79
N LYS A 75 -18.10 7.48 -2.94
CA LYS A 75 -17.46 7.97 -1.71
C LYS A 75 -16.26 8.84 -2.06
N MET A 76 -16.20 9.99 -1.40
CA MET A 76 -15.09 10.92 -1.49
C MET A 76 -14.13 10.66 -0.34
N LEU A 77 -12.84 10.50 -0.64
CA LEU A 77 -11.79 10.19 0.32
C LEU A 77 -10.72 11.28 0.26
N SER A 78 -10.26 11.75 1.41
CA SER A 78 -9.08 12.60 1.47
C SER A 78 -7.91 11.81 0.91
N THR A 79 -7.38 12.29 -0.21
CA THR A 79 -6.39 11.55 -0.97
C THR A 79 -5.11 12.36 -1.05
N PRO A 80 -4.01 11.88 -0.43
CA PRO A 80 -2.68 12.48 -0.60
C PRO A 80 -2.33 12.72 -2.07
N SER A 81 -1.50 13.72 -2.34
CA SER A 81 -1.06 14.03 -3.71
C SER A 81 -0.22 12.87 -4.28
N GLU A 82 -0.04 12.84 -5.60
CA GLU A 82 0.77 11.78 -6.23
C GLU A 82 2.28 11.98 -5.97
N ASN A 83 2.71 13.24 -5.92
CA ASN A 83 4.12 13.61 -5.76
C ASN A 83 4.47 13.87 -4.29
N ILE A 84 4.43 12.81 -3.49
CA ILE A 84 4.77 12.87 -2.06
C ILE A 84 6.29 12.80 -1.92
N GLY A 85 6.87 13.72 -1.14
CA GLY A 85 8.29 13.65 -0.77
C GLY A 85 8.59 12.39 0.04
N ASP A 86 9.81 11.87 -0.06
CA ASP A 86 10.19 10.59 0.58
C ASP A 86 9.92 10.59 2.09
N CYS A 87 10.11 11.74 2.74
CA CYS A 87 9.84 11.91 4.15
C CYS A 87 8.36 11.95 4.56
N CYS A 88 7.44 12.08 3.61
CA CYS A 88 6.01 12.13 3.87
C CYS A 88 5.28 10.84 3.47
N CYS A 89 6.00 9.80 3.04
CA CYS A 89 5.41 8.52 2.66
C CYS A 89 4.66 7.84 3.83
N LEU A 90 5.18 7.94 5.06
CA LEU A 90 4.51 7.40 6.25
C LEU A 90 3.26 8.17 6.63
N SER A 91 3.33 9.51 6.65
CA SER A 91 2.16 10.36 6.91
C SER A 91 1.08 10.16 5.84
N ALA A 92 1.47 9.97 4.59
CA ALA A 92 0.54 9.64 3.51
C ALA A 92 -0.12 8.27 3.73
N LEU A 93 0.66 7.24 4.10
CA LEU A 93 0.13 5.91 4.42
C LEU A 93 -0.84 5.95 5.60
N GLU A 94 -0.56 6.75 6.62
CA GLU A 94 -1.48 7.01 7.73
C GLU A 94 -2.80 7.61 7.23
N CYS A 95 -2.73 8.65 6.41
CA CYS A 95 -3.92 9.26 5.82
C CYS A 95 -4.76 8.26 4.99
N PHE A 96 -4.10 7.41 4.18
CA PHE A 96 -4.79 6.34 3.45
C PHE A 96 -5.47 5.33 4.39
N ARG A 97 -4.84 4.96 5.51
CA ARG A 97 -5.40 3.99 6.47
C ARG A 97 -6.62 4.54 7.19
N GLU A 98 -6.56 5.78 7.66
CA GLU A 98 -7.66 6.43 8.38
C GLU A 98 -8.89 6.58 7.49
N ASN A 99 -8.71 7.17 6.30
CA ASN A 99 -9.78 7.30 5.32
C ASN A 99 -10.36 5.94 4.93
N PHE A 100 -9.51 4.94 4.68
CA PHE A 100 -9.98 3.61 4.30
C PHE A 100 -10.82 2.95 5.41
N LYS A 101 -10.39 3.09 6.67
CA LYS A 101 -11.10 2.53 7.82
C LYS A 101 -12.46 3.20 8.04
N GLU A 102 -12.48 4.53 8.03
CA GLU A 102 -13.69 5.33 8.27
C GLU A 102 -14.74 5.10 7.19
N ILE A 103 -14.32 5.06 5.93
CA ILE A 103 -15.25 5.10 4.78
C ILE A 103 -15.78 3.71 4.42
N PHE A 104 -14.98 2.65 4.62
CA PHE A 104 -15.38 1.29 4.23
C PHE A 104 -15.89 0.42 5.39
N ASN A 105 -15.80 0.86 6.64
CA ASN A 105 -16.23 0.12 7.85
C ASN A 105 -15.63 -1.29 8.00
N LEU A 106 -14.70 -1.68 7.13
CA LEU A 106 -13.98 -2.95 7.08
C LEU A 106 -14.88 -4.17 7.26
N THR A 107 -16.08 -4.20 6.68
CA THR A 107 -17.01 -5.33 6.84
C THR A 107 -16.67 -6.49 5.91
N ASP A 108 -16.20 -6.18 4.70
CA ASP A 108 -15.83 -7.14 3.66
C ASP A 108 -14.43 -7.75 3.90
N ILE A 109 -14.27 -9.03 3.55
CA ILE A 109 -13.02 -9.79 3.80
C ILE A 109 -11.82 -9.19 3.03
N PRO A 110 -11.91 -8.93 1.71
CA PRO A 110 -10.90 -8.19 0.96
C PRO A 110 -10.48 -6.86 1.61
N GLN A 111 -11.43 -6.06 2.09
CA GLN A 111 -11.13 -4.78 2.75
C GLN A 111 -10.35 -4.99 4.05
N LYS A 112 -10.78 -5.94 4.89
CA LYS A 112 -10.06 -6.32 6.13
C LYS A 112 -8.62 -6.76 5.83
N LYS A 113 -8.42 -7.54 4.77
CA LYS A 113 -7.08 -8.02 4.36
C LYS A 113 -6.19 -6.88 3.88
N LEU A 114 -6.71 -5.99 3.04
CA LEU A 114 -5.98 -4.80 2.60
C LEU A 114 -5.58 -3.94 3.80
N TYR A 115 -6.53 -3.58 4.67
CA TYR A 115 -6.25 -2.77 5.86
C TYR A 115 -5.19 -3.42 6.76
N ARG A 116 -5.30 -4.73 7.03
CA ARG A 116 -4.30 -5.46 7.83
C ARG A 116 -2.90 -5.44 7.19
N SER A 117 -2.82 -5.49 5.87
CA SER A 117 -1.54 -5.41 5.17
C SER A 117 -0.98 -3.99 5.15
N LEU A 118 -1.82 -2.96 5.06
CA LEU A 118 -1.40 -1.56 5.19
C LEU A 118 -0.87 -1.23 6.60
N THR A 119 -1.48 -1.80 7.64
CA THR A 119 -1.07 -1.61 9.05
C THR A 119 0.06 -2.54 9.49
N ASN A 120 0.64 -3.31 8.57
CA ASN A 120 1.73 -4.22 8.94
C ASN A 120 3.04 -3.43 9.19
N PRO A 121 3.80 -3.74 10.25
CA PRO A 121 5.07 -3.06 10.53
C PRO A 121 6.10 -3.17 9.41
N LEU A 122 6.08 -4.24 8.60
CA LEU A 122 6.96 -4.37 7.44
C LEU A 122 6.56 -3.42 6.30
N THR A 123 5.26 -3.12 6.17
CA THR A 123 4.77 -2.11 5.23
C THR A 123 5.24 -0.74 5.68
N GLU A 124 5.04 -0.39 6.95
CA GLU A 124 5.52 0.89 7.49
C GLU A 124 7.03 1.06 7.31
N LYS A 125 7.83 0.09 7.75
CA LYS A 125 9.30 0.13 7.55
C LYS A 125 9.72 0.16 6.07
N GLY A 126 8.89 -0.39 5.20
CA GLY A 126 9.11 -0.37 3.74
C GLY A 126 8.82 0.99 3.11
N LEU A 127 8.11 1.89 3.80
CA LEU A 127 7.83 3.27 3.36
C LEU A 127 8.63 4.33 4.15
N ASP A 128 9.37 3.91 5.17
CA ASP A 128 10.25 4.78 5.95
C ASP A 128 11.56 5.04 5.19
N PHE A 129 11.53 6.06 4.34
CA PHE A 129 12.68 6.52 3.56
C PHE A 129 13.30 7.82 4.10
N CYS A 130 12.88 8.26 5.28
CA CYS A 130 13.23 9.59 5.75
C CYS A 130 14.49 9.58 6.62
N ASP A 131 15.56 10.16 6.10
CA ASP A 131 16.80 10.34 6.87
C ASP A 131 16.73 11.56 7.84
N SER A 132 15.77 12.48 7.63
CA SER A 132 15.65 13.74 8.37
C SER A 132 14.40 13.80 9.24
N LYS A 133 14.59 13.97 10.56
CA LYS A 133 13.48 13.99 11.53
C LYS A 133 12.60 15.24 11.49
N ASN A 134 12.94 16.26 10.69
CA ASN A 134 12.27 17.57 10.69
C ASN A 134 11.55 17.89 9.38
N SER A 135 11.06 16.89 8.66
CA SER A 135 10.19 17.14 7.50
C SER A 135 8.81 17.61 7.97
N THR A 136 8.30 18.68 7.36
CA THR A 136 6.91 19.12 7.56
C THR A 136 6.05 18.48 6.48
N CYS A 137 5.18 17.56 6.88
CA CYS A 137 4.22 16.91 5.98
C CYS A 137 2.85 17.56 6.12
N GLN A 138 2.08 17.52 5.03
CA GLN A 138 0.73 18.07 4.99
C GLN A 138 -0.23 17.20 5.82
N ASP A 139 -1.18 17.84 6.51
CA ASP A 139 -2.20 17.15 7.30
C ASP A 139 -3.22 16.43 6.41
N CYS A 140 -3.69 15.26 6.84
CA CYS A 140 -4.58 14.41 6.06
C CYS A 140 -5.87 15.14 5.62
N HIS A 141 -6.45 15.98 6.48
CA HIS A 141 -7.68 16.71 6.19
C HIS A 141 -7.50 17.86 5.21
N SER A 142 -6.26 18.28 4.97
CA SER A 142 -5.95 19.34 4.00
C SER A 142 -5.73 18.82 2.59
N HIS A 143 -5.74 17.50 2.39
CA HIS A 143 -5.69 16.89 1.07
C HIS A 143 -7.04 16.98 0.35
N PRO A 144 -7.04 17.05 -1.00
CA PRO A 144 -8.28 17.09 -1.76
C PRO A 144 -9.07 15.79 -1.59
N GLU A 145 -10.39 15.94 -1.55
CA GLU A 145 -11.33 14.84 -1.61
C GLU A 145 -11.44 14.33 -3.04
N GLU A 146 -11.21 13.03 -3.23
CA GLU A 146 -11.23 12.39 -4.54
C GLU A 146 -12.09 11.13 -4.51
N LYS A 147 -12.54 10.68 -5.69
CA LYS A 147 -13.29 9.42 -5.80
C LYS A 147 -12.42 8.22 -5.45
N ALA A 148 -13.09 7.14 -5.02
CA ALA A 148 -12.47 5.86 -4.68
C ALA A 148 -11.44 5.36 -5.72
N GLU A 149 -11.74 5.48 -7.02
CA GLU A 149 -10.81 5.09 -8.08
C GLU A 149 -9.46 5.80 -7.97
N LYS A 150 -9.49 7.14 -7.90
CA LYS A 150 -8.29 7.97 -7.82
C LYS A 150 -7.58 7.81 -6.48
N PHE A 151 -8.32 7.56 -5.40
CA PHE A 151 -7.76 7.17 -4.11
C PHE A 151 -6.91 5.90 -4.21
N PHE A 152 -7.44 4.83 -4.82
CA PHE A 152 -6.70 3.58 -4.97
C PHE A 152 -5.54 3.69 -5.95
N ASP A 153 -5.66 4.51 -7.00
CA ASP A 153 -4.55 4.74 -7.94
C ASP A 153 -3.38 5.44 -7.27
N ARG A 154 -3.64 6.44 -6.42
CA ARG A 154 -2.58 7.12 -5.66
C ARG A 154 -1.98 6.23 -4.57
N LEU A 155 -2.79 5.39 -3.90
CA LEU A 155 -2.25 4.37 -3.00
C LEU A 155 -1.36 3.37 -3.74
N ASN A 156 -1.77 2.92 -4.93
CA ASN A 156 -0.96 2.04 -5.77
C ASN A 156 0.38 2.70 -6.12
N SER A 157 0.35 3.96 -6.54
CA SER A 157 1.55 4.74 -6.87
C SER A 157 2.51 4.87 -5.68
N LEU A 158 1.99 5.16 -4.47
CA LEU A 158 2.80 5.23 -3.25
C LEU A 158 3.51 3.88 -2.95
N ILE A 159 2.79 2.77 -3.05
CA ILE A 159 3.35 1.44 -2.78
C ILE A 159 4.36 1.02 -3.86
N GLN A 160 4.09 1.33 -5.14
CA GLN A 160 5.05 1.10 -6.23
C GLN A 160 6.34 1.90 -6.03
N LYS A 161 6.22 3.19 -5.72
CA LYS A 161 7.38 4.04 -5.38
C LYS A 161 8.22 3.43 -4.25
N ALA A 162 7.57 2.86 -3.23
CA ALA A 162 8.26 2.22 -2.13
C ALA A 162 9.02 0.96 -2.56
N ILE A 163 8.41 0.11 -3.40
CA ILE A 163 9.06 -1.07 -3.98
C ILE A 163 10.27 -0.65 -4.83
N ASP A 164 10.12 0.34 -5.71
CA ASP A 164 11.20 0.81 -6.58
C ASP A 164 12.39 1.33 -5.77
N ARG A 165 12.13 2.09 -4.69
CA ARG A 165 13.17 2.53 -3.76
C ARG A 165 13.89 1.34 -3.13
N LEU A 166 13.16 0.34 -2.63
CA LEU A 166 13.76 -0.86 -2.03
C LEU A 166 14.63 -1.64 -3.02
N MET A 167 14.21 -1.75 -4.28
CA MET A 167 15.00 -2.42 -5.32
C MET A 167 16.30 -1.67 -5.63
N VAL A 168 16.28 -0.34 -5.69
CA VAL A 168 17.49 0.48 -5.89
C VAL A 168 18.48 0.29 -4.74
N TYR A 169 18.00 0.23 -3.49
CA TYR A 169 18.88 -0.06 -2.34
C TYR A 169 19.55 -1.43 -2.43
N GLN A 170 18.84 -2.45 -2.91
CA GLN A 170 19.41 -3.80 -3.07
C GLN A 170 20.49 -3.85 -4.16
N GLN A 171 20.32 -3.13 -5.26
CA GLN A 171 21.32 -3.07 -6.35
C GLN A 171 22.60 -2.33 -5.94
N ASN A 172 22.49 -1.28 -5.13
CA ASN A 172 23.65 -0.48 -4.72
C ASN A 172 24.48 -1.12 -3.59
N ASN A 173 24.00 -2.20 -2.97
CA ASN A 173 24.63 -2.88 -1.83
C ASN A 173 24.87 -4.39 -2.06
N SER A 174 24.71 -4.86 -3.30
CA SER A 174 25.07 -6.21 -3.74
C SER A 174 26.41 -6.22 -4.47
#